data_AF-A0A4R2JQU7-F1
#
_entry.id   AF-A0A4R2JQU7-F1
#
_cell.length_a   1.000
_cell.length_b   1.000
_cell.length_c   1.000
_cell.angle_alpha   90.00
_cell.angle_beta   90.00
_cell.angle_gamma   90.00
#
_symmetry.space_group_name_H-M   'P 1'
#
loop_
_entity.id
_entity.type
_entity.pdbx_description
1 polymer ?
#
loop_
_entity_poly.entity_id
_entity_poly.type
_entity_poly.pdbx_seq_one_letter_code
_entity_poly.pdbx_strand_id
1 'polypeptide(L)'
;MPDRKPQKSVEDVTKELFEAAYPDQDASWVGEQTTLARDRISRAKKEQPSTAAGARRLSDAVVNHAAPRGRRGSRVAVWLGLALVVVAGTVLGVTERKWFAEAAISTIGVSGLLAAIAVSVVGAVVTYVRSRRLRILSCRVRIDAPFGVDIGESVRMEGEHDTVADPGVVVVRVKNTGGTPIDPDDYVSPLGLRFPGRTVVSVDATEFKPTELQRVMAGLPDFAIEQDRVRLPMIALDVGDSFKLVIVLSGTKAGEKHRVEVDGGLRDGRITTREGRERVQPATLAWSGLTALCAGALGVVLLLNNVTPFTRLPAGLACVPGSLTVEGSSAFGRAATELAGSYGAYCRGSAIKVGTPGSREGLERLLDAGQDLRQRLALSDGRFNDPKFASLVSAPLAIVPFTFAVNDKVPVGALSLTDARRIFTGAARVWSDITGDPRDTAEIRVVVRSSASGTRQTLERYVLGAAQVQSTSDTCRTRLPGVPAKLPIVCEEGSTGDVIDRVATLDGAIGYADVSDVEQSTGVKKVVLDRLGPTLTDIRAGYPFWTVEYVYSSGPLEPGSLPEAFRNYVLTPEGRNTMEGFHYYACAGDVQDLCAHR
;
A
#
# COMPACT_ATOMS: atom_id res chain seq x y z
N MET A 1 -63.99 41.49 -40.23
CA MET A 1 -63.32 40.76 -39.14
C MET A 1 -62.54 39.60 -39.76
N PRO A 2 -61.21 39.59 -39.62
CA PRO A 2 -60.46 38.34 -39.62
C PRO A 2 -59.76 38.15 -38.26
N ASP A 3 -59.75 36.89 -37.80
CA ASP A 3 -59.32 36.42 -36.48
C ASP A 3 -57.94 36.92 -36.04
N ARG A 4 -57.89 37.67 -34.93
CA ARG A 4 -56.66 37.91 -34.17
C ARG A 4 -56.27 36.60 -33.46
N LYS A 5 -55.18 35.96 -33.90
CA LYS A 5 -54.51 34.91 -33.11
C LYS A 5 -54.04 35.49 -31.77
N PRO A 6 -54.10 34.72 -30.66
CA PRO A 6 -53.79 35.25 -29.34
C PRO A 6 -52.32 35.65 -29.23
N GLN A 7 -52.07 36.88 -28.77
CA GLN A 7 -50.73 37.35 -28.41
C GLN A 7 -50.20 36.49 -27.26
N LYS A 8 -49.05 35.83 -27.48
CA LYS A 8 -48.34 35.09 -26.43
C LYS A 8 -47.54 36.08 -25.58
N SER A 9 -47.58 35.89 -24.27
CA SER A 9 -46.83 36.73 -23.34
C SER A 9 -45.33 36.39 -23.38
N VAL A 10 -44.48 37.30 -22.86
CA VAL A 10 -43.03 37.05 -22.71
C VAL A 10 -42.77 35.78 -21.90
N GLU A 11 -43.66 35.46 -20.96
CA GLU A 11 -43.58 34.24 -20.15
C GLU A 11 -43.84 32.98 -20.98
N ASP A 12 -44.82 33.01 -21.88
CA ASP A 12 -45.14 31.88 -22.75
C ASP A 12 -44.02 31.59 -23.77
N VAL A 13 -43.44 32.65 -24.35
CA VAL A 13 -42.32 32.52 -25.30
C VAL A 13 -41.05 32.03 -24.60
N THR A 14 -40.79 32.54 -23.39
CA THR A 14 -39.64 32.13 -22.58
C THR A 14 -39.76 30.66 -22.16
N LYS A 15 -40.98 30.23 -21.80
CA LYS A 15 -41.26 28.83 -21.46
C LYS A 15 -41.03 27.91 -22.65
N GLU A 16 -41.57 28.24 -23.83
CA GLU A 16 -41.37 27.45 -25.06
C GLU A 16 -39.88 27.36 -25.44
N LEU A 17 -39.10 28.43 -25.24
CA LEU A 17 -37.65 28.44 -25.43
C LEU A 17 -36.93 27.46 -24.49
N PHE A 18 -37.31 27.42 -23.22
CA PHE A 18 -36.71 26.49 -22.25
C PHE A 18 -37.10 25.03 -22.53
N GLU A 19 -38.34 24.77 -22.92
CA GLU A 19 -38.80 23.42 -23.30
C GLU A 19 -38.09 22.90 -24.56
N ALA A 20 -37.89 23.77 -25.57
CA ALA A 20 -37.19 23.40 -26.79
C ALA A 20 -35.68 23.22 -26.59
N ALA A 21 -35.06 24.03 -25.74
CA ALA A 21 -33.62 23.97 -25.46
C ALA A 21 -33.25 22.81 -24.52
N TYR A 22 -34.17 22.38 -23.64
CA TYR A 22 -33.91 21.38 -22.61
C TYR A 22 -35.04 20.34 -22.53
N PRO A 23 -35.21 19.49 -23.56
CA PRO A 23 -36.33 18.55 -23.66
C PRO A 23 -36.31 17.44 -22.59
N ASP A 24 -35.17 17.20 -21.96
CA ASP A 24 -34.99 16.17 -20.92
C ASP A 24 -35.28 16.69 -19.49
N GLN A 25 -35.61 17.98 -19.33
CA GLN A 25 -35.91 18.59 -18.03
C GLN A 25 -37.41 18.58 -17.74
N ASP A 26 -37.77 18.46 -16.46
CA ASP A 26 -39.18 18.43 -16.07
C ASP A 26 -39.83 19.82 -16.13
N ALA A 27 -41.16 19.83 -16.26
CA ALA A 27 -41.95 21.05 -16.42
C ALA A 27 -41.87 22.01 -15.20
N SER A 28 -41.51 21.50 -14.02
CA SER A 28 -41.35 22.34 -12.82
C SER A 28 -40.08 23.18 -12.89
N TRP A 29 -38.99 22.59 -13.38
CA TRP A 29 -37.73 23.29 -13.63
C TRP A 29 -37.87 24.39 -14.69
N VAL A 30 -38.54 24.07 -15.81
CA VAL A 30 -38.83 25.05 -16.88
C VAL A 30 -39.64 26.23 -16.34
N GLY A 31 -40.64 25.99 -15.50
CA GLY A 31 -41.46 27.04 -14.89
C GLY A 31 -40.66 27.98 -13.98
N GLU A 32 -39.73 27.42 -13.18
CA GLU A 32 -38.86 28.21 -12.29
C GLU A 32 -37.90 29.11 -13.09
N GLN A 33 -37.28 28.58 -14.14
CA GLN A 33 -36.37 29.37 -15.00
C GLN A 33 -37.10 30.47 -15.76
N THR A 34 -38.32 30.19 -16.21
CA THR A 34 -39.18 31.18 -16.90
C THR A 34 -39.51 32.35 -15.97
N THR A 35 -39.82 32.07 -14.70
CA THR A 35 -40.12 33.09 -13.69
C THR A 35 -38.90 33.96 -13.37
N LEU A 36 -37.73 33.34 -13.20
CA LEU A 36 -36.48 34.05 -12.95
C LEU A 36 -36.06 34.95 -14.12
N ALA A 37 -36.31 34.52 -15.36
CA ALA A 37 -36.06 35.32 -16.56
C ALA A 37 -36.96 36.56 -16.62
N ARG A 38 -38.25 36.42 -16.32
CA ARG A 38 -39.21 37.54 -16.26
C ARG A 38 -38.79 38.62 -15.25
N ASP A 39 -38.34 38.21 -14.06
CA ASP A 39 -37.88 39.13 -13.01
C ASP A 39 -36.55 39.84 -13.32
N ARG A 40 -35.75 39.31 -14.25
CA ARG A 40 -34.53 39.98 -14.71
C ARG A 40 -34.84 41.01 -15.79
N ILE A 41 -35.74 40.68 -16.72
CA ILE A 41 -36.17 41.59 -17.79
C ILE A 41 -36.86 42.83 -17.20
N SER A 42 -37.66 42.66 -16.16
CA SER A 42 -38.34 43.79 -15.49
C SER A 42 -37.37 44.73 -14.76
N ARG A 43 -36.25 44.23 -14.24
CA ARG A 43 -35.20 45.02 -13.59
C ARG A 43 -34.31 45.75 -14.59
N ALA A 44 -33.92 45.08 -15.68
CA ALA A 44 -33.07 45.67 -16.72
C ALA A 44 -33.73 46.89 -17.40
N LYS A 45 -35.06 46.91 -17.50
CA LYS A 45 -35.80 48.02 -18.14
C LYS A 45 -35.77 49.34 -17.34
N LYS A 46 -35.28 49.34 -16.09
CA LYS A 46 -35.27 50.52 -15.21
C LYS A 46 -33.99 51.37 -15.27
N GLU A 47 -32.90 50.95 -15.94
CA GLU A 47 -31.55 51.47 -15.63
C GLU A 47 -30.70 52.05 -16.80
N GLN A 48 -31.25 52.71 -17.85
CA GLN A 48 -30.38 53.48 -18.79
C GLN A 48 -30.86 54.92 -19.04
N PRO A 49 -29.92 55.90 -18.97
CA PRO A 49 -29.50 56.60 -20.20
C PRO A 49 -27.99 57.00 -20.30
N SER A 50 -27.53 57.15 -21.56
CA SER A 50 -26.53 58.10 -22.11
C SER A 50 -25.05 57.70 -22.40
N THR A 51 -24.79 57.47 -23.70
CA THR A 51 -23.80 58.05 -24.65
C THR A 51 -22.29 58.20 -24.35
N ALA A 52 -21.50 57.52 -25.21
CA ALA A 52 -20.44 58.00 -26.12
C ALA A 52 -19.41 59.06 -25.67
N ALA A 53 -18.14 58.64 -25.51
CA ALA A 53 -16.93 59.39 -25.90
C ALA A 53 -15.65 58.53 -25.70
N GLY A 54 -14.76 58.43 -26.71
CA GLY A 54 -13.36 58.07 -26.45
C GLY A 54 -12.64 57.08 -27.36
N ALA A 55 -12.88 57.06 -28.67
CA ALA A 55 -11.98 56.37 -29.61
C ALA A 55 -10.81 57.30 -30.04
N ARG A 56 -9.55 56.96 -29.68
CA ARG A 56 -8.34 57.45 -30.37
C ARG A 56 -7.20 56.42 -30.39
N ARG A 57 -6.89 55.97 -31.62
CA ARG A 57 -5.61 55.60 -32.29
C ARG A 57 -4.44 54.99 -31.51
N LEU A 58 -3.84 53.94 -32.13
CA LEU A 58 -2.39 53.70 -32.40
C LEU A 58 -2.30 52.49 -33.36
N SER A 59 -2.19 52.68 -34.69
CA SER A 59 -1.01 52.84 -35.57
C SER A 59 -0.21 51.56 -35.91
N ASP A 60 -0.05 51.32 -37.21
CA ASP A 60 0.47 50.14 -37.93
C ASP A 60 1.98 49.85 -37.78
N ALA A 61 2.45 49.61 -36.56
CA ALA A 61 3.88 49.33 -36.33
C ALA A 61 4.14 48.10 -35.45
N VAL A 62 3.36 47.02 -35.56
CA VAL A 62 3.79 45.66 -35.09
C VAL A 62 3.16 44.55 -35.94
N VAL A 63 3.07 44.74 -37.26
CA VAL A 63 2.79 43.65 -38.19
C VAL A 63 4.09 43.30 -38.90
N ASN A 64 4.78 42.30 -38.34
CA ASN A 64 5.75 41.38 -38.97
C ASN A 64 6.93 41.08 -38.05
N HIS A 65 6.85 39.97 -37.29
CA HIS A 65 7.92 38.98 -37.15
C HIS A 65 7.49 37.85 -36.21
N ALA A 66 7.35 36.64 -36.76
CA ALA A 66 7.78 35.35 -36.20
C ALA A 66 6.86 34.20 -36.67
N ALA A 67 6.94 33.87 -37.96
CA ALA A 67 6.63 32.51 -38.42
C ALA A 67 7.84 31.61 -38.09
N PRO A 68 7.71 30.51 -37.32
CA PRO A 68 8.81 29.59 -37.14
C PRO A 68 9.03 28.75 -38.41
N ARG A 69 10.21 28.90 -38.99
CA ARG A 69 10.75 28.01 -40.02
C ARG A 69 10.82 26.57 -39.48
N GLY A 70 10.25 25.63 -40.23
CA GLY A 70 10.35 24.21 -39.94
C GLY A 70 11.80 23.72 -39.96
N ARG A 71 12.32 23.25 -38.83
CA ARG A 71 13.56 22.48 -38.77
C ARG A 71 13.29 21.06 -39.24
N ARG A 72 13.45 20.84 -40.54
CA ARG A 72 13.62 19.52 -41.14
C ARG A 72 15.08 19.12 -40.95
N GLY A 73 15.40 18.44 -39.86
CA GLY A 73 16.78 18.02 -39.60
C GLY A 73 16.99 17.38 -38.24
N SER A 74 16.45 16.17 -38.01
CA SER A 74 17.00 15.26 -36.99
C SER A 74 16.56 13.79 -37.11
N ARG A 75 15.93 13.38 -38.23
CA ARG A 75 15.56 11.96 -38.39
C ARG A 75 16.72 11.06 -38.81
N VAL A 76 17.77 11.62 -39.42
CA VAL A 76 18.92 10.84 -39.93
C VAL A 76 19.94 10.52 -38.83
N ALA A 77 20.11 11.40 -37.84
CA ALA A 77 21.07 11.18 -36.74
C ALA A 77 20.64 10.07 -35.76
N VAL A 78 19.33 9.91 -35.52
CA VAL A 78 18.80 8.88 -34.61
C VAL A 78 18.89 7.48 -35.23
N TRP A 79 18.68 7.37 -36.55
CA TRP A 79 18.81 6.09 -37.25
C TRP A 79 20.26 5.68 -37.50
N LEU A 80 21.18 6.62 -37.72
CA LEU A 80 22.62 6.34 -37.80
C LEU A 80 23.21 5.88 -36.46
N GLY A 81 22.76 6.45 -35.34
CA GLY A 81 23.18 6.02 -34.00
C GLY A 81 22.73 4.60 -33.66
N LEU A 82 21.48 4.23 -34.01
CA LEU A 82 20.95 2.88 -33.78
C LEU A 82 21.60 1.83 -34.70
N ALA A 83 21.88 2.17 -35.95
CA ALA A 83 22.57 1.27 -36.87
C ALA A 83 24.02 1.01 -36.47
N LEU A 84 24.74 2.02 -35.95
CA LEU A 84 26.12 1.85 -35.47
C LEU A 84 26.21 0.97 -34.23
N VAL A 85 25.21 1.01 -33.33
CA VAL A 85 25.16 0.14 -32.14
C VAL A 85 24.85 -1.31 -32.52
N VAL A 86 23.97 -1.54 -33.50
CA VAL A 86 23.64 -2.89 -33.98
C VAL A 86 24.80 -3.49 -34.79
N VAL A 87 25.50 -2.69 -35.61
CA VAL A 87 26.66 -3.14 -36.38
C VAL A 87 27.89 -3.35 -35.47
N ALA A 88 28.11 -2.51 -34.46
CA ALA A 88 29.15 -2.76 -33.46
C ALA A 88 28.85 -4.05 -32.68
N GLY A 89 27.59 -4.30 -32.31
CA GLY A 89 27.17 -5.53 -31.63
C GLY A 89 27.31 -6.80 -32.48
N THR A 90 27.07 -6.73 -33.79
CA THR A 90 27.20 -7.90 -34.68
C THR A 90 28.63 -8.13 -35.15
N VAL A 91 29.43 -7.08 -35.36
CA VAL A 91 30.86 -7.21 -35.73
C VAL A 91 31.70 -7.68 -34.54
N LEU A 92 31.41 -7.22 -33.31
CA LEU A 92 32.07 -7.75 -32.10
C LEU A 92 31.62 -9.17 -31.74
N GLY A 93 30.41 -9.58 -32.13
CA GLY A 93 29.89 -10.93 -31.88
C GLY A 93 30.45 -12.02 -32.81
N VAL A 94 31.11 -11.66 -33.92
CA VAL A 94 31.53 -12.61 -34.95
C VAL A 94 33.04 -12.81 -35.01
N THR A 95 33.89 -11.88 -34.55
CA THR A 95 35.33 -11.98 -34.81
C THR A 95 36.21 -12.58 -33.73
N GLU A 96 35.86 -12.64 -32.43
CA GLU A 96 36.73 -13.32 -31.44
C GLU A 96 35.97 -14.11 -30.37
N ARG A 97 35.69 -15.39 -30.66
CA ARG A 97 34.96 -16.33 -29.79
C ARG A 97 35.76 -16.90 -28.60
N LYS A 98 37.01 -16.48 -28.35
CA LYS A 98 37.86 -17.09 -27.31
C LYS A 98 38.18 -16.23 -26.10
N TRP A 99 37.87 -14.93 -26.11
CA TRP A 99 38.22 -14.02 -25.00
C TRP A 99 37.03 -13.58 -24.12
N PHE A 100 35.79 -13.91 -24.46
CA PHE A 100 34.61 -13.42 -23.73
C PHE A 100 34.03 -14.37 -22.66
N ALA A 101 34.58 -15.56 -22.47
CA ALA A 101 34.10 -16.48 -21.43
C ALA A 101 34.50 -16.05 -19.99
N GLU A 102 35.53 -15.21 -19.82
CA GLU A 102 36.01 -14.81 -18.49
C GLU A 102 35.91 -13.30 -18.18
N ALA A 103 35.60 -12.44 -19.15
CA ALA A 103 35.62 -10.98 -18.95
C ALA A 103 34.26 -10.25 -19.02
N ALA A 104 33.18 -10.91 -19.44
CA ALA A 104 31.85 -10.26 -19.59
C ALA A 104 30.88 -10.48 -18.42
N ILE A 105 31.27 -11.25 -17.40
CA ILE A 105 30.42 -11.59 -16.24
C ILE A 105 30.96 -10.90 -14.97
N SER A 106 31.30 -9.62 -15.08
CA SER A 106 31.67 -8.81 -13.92
C SER A 106 30.48 -7.94 -13.48
N THR A 107 30.48 -7.59 -12.20
CA THR A 107 29.60 -6.62 -11.52
C THR A 107 29.32 -5.33 -12.31
N ILE A 108 30.16 -5.01 -13.31
CA ILE A 108 30.02 -3.90 -14.26
C ILE A 108 28.75 -4.03 -15.14
N GLY A 109 28.33 -5.25 -15.51
CA GLY A 109 27.14 -5.45 -16.35
C GLY A 109 25.81 -5.16 -15.64
N VAL A 110 25.67 -5.63 -14.40
CA VAL A 110 24.44 -5.42 -13.60
C VAL A 110 24.35 -3.98 -13.09
N SER A 111 25.48 -3.41 -12.63
CA SER A 111 25.52 -2.01 -12.21
C SER A 111 25.25 -1.04 -13.36
N GLY A 112 25.73 -1.35 -14.57
CA GLY A 112 25.41 -0.59 -15.79
C GLY A 112 23.92 -0.62 -16.14
N LEU A 113 23.27 -1.78 -16.06
CA LEU A 113 21.82 -1.93 -16.29
C LEU A 113 20.99 -1.18 -15.24
N LEU A 114 21.37 -1.25 -13.96
CA LEU A 114 20.70 -0.52 -12.88
C LEU A 114 20.85 1.00 -13.04
N ALA A 115 22.04 1.48 -13.40
CA ALA A 115 22.27 2.89 -13.69
C ALA A 115 21.43 3.38 -14.88
N ALA A 116 21.33 2.57 -15.95
CA ALA A 116 20.48 2.87 -17.11
C ALA A 116 18.98 2.91 -16.77
N ILE A 117 18.51 2.01 -15.90
CA ILE A 117 17.14 2.04 -15.37
C ILE A 117 16.91 3.32 -14.57
N ALA A 118 17.82 3.68 -13.65
CA ALA A 118 17.70 4.90 -12.86
C ALA A 118 17.64 6.16 -13.73
N VAL A 119 18.53 6.29 -14.72
CA VAL A 119 18.55 7.42 -15.65
C VAL A 119 17.28 7.48 -16.51
N SER A 120 16.78 6.32 -16.97
CA SER A 120 15.56 6.27 -17.79
C SER A 120 14.29 6.60 -17.02
N VAL A 121 14.19 6.16 -15.76
CA VAL A 121 13.10 6.56 -14.85
C VAL A 121 13.15 8.07 -14.59
N VAL A 122 14.33 8.64 -14.30
CA VAL A 122 14.48 10.09 -14.11
C VAL A 122 14.07 10.85 -15.38
N GLY A 123 14.48 10.40 -16.57
CA GLY A 123 14.06 10.98 -17.84
C GLY A 123 12.54 10.91 -18.08
N ALA A 124 11.91 9.78 -17.75
CA ALA A 124 10.46 9.61 -17.82
C ALA A 124 9.73 10.57 -16.86
N VAL A 125 10.19 10.66 -15.61
CA VAL A 125 9.60 11.55 -14.59
C VAL A 125 9.78 13.02 -14.97
N VAL A 126 10.97 13.45 -15.40
CA VAL A 126 11.22 14.84 -15.81
C VAL A 126 10.37 15.24 -17.00
N THR A 127 10.25 14.39 -18.02
CA THR A 127 9.40 14.67 -19.19
C THR A 127 7.91 14.67 -18.82
N TYR A 128 7.48 13.74 -17.97
CA TYR A 128 6.12 13.69 -17.45
C TYR A 128 5.76 14.95 -16.65
N VAL A 129 6.60 15.35 -15.70
CA VAL A 129 6.42 16.58 -14.90
C VAL A 129 6.42 17.82 -15.78
N ARG A 130 7.33 17.92 -16.76
CA ARG A 130 7.32 19.05 -17.72
C ARG A 130 6.03 19.12 -18.53
N SER A 131 5.50 17.97 -18.98
CA SER A 131 4.22 17.93 -19.72
C SER A 131 3.04 18.39 -18.86
N ARG A 132 3.08 18.11 -17.56
CA ARG A 132 2.05 18.51 -16.58
C ARG A 132 2.14 19.98 -16.16
N ARG A 133 3.21 20.71 -16.50
CA ARG A 133 3.39 22.13 -16.14
C ARG A 133 2.99 23.11 -17.24
N LEU A 134 2.45 22.63 -18.37
CA LEU A 134 2.03 23.51 -19.46
C LEU A 134 0.63 24.06 -19.19
N ARG A 135 0.47 25.38 -19.39
CA ARG A 135 -0.82 26.06 -19.42
C ARG A 135 -1.46 25.88 -20.80
N ILE A 136 -2.66 25.33 -20.86
CA ILE A 136 -3.34 25.06 -22.14
C ILE A 136 -4.79 25.51 -22.04
N LEU A 137 -5.14 26.56 -22.78
CA LEU A 137 -6.51 27.05 -22.89
C LEU A 137 -7.14 26.49 -24.17
N SER A 138 -8.19 25.71 -24.02
CA SER A 138 -8.95 25.14 -25.14
C SER A 138 -10.16 26.01 -25.45
N CYS A 139 -10.26 26.47 -26.69
CA CYS A 139 -11.38 27.28 -27.19
C CYS A 139 -12.03 26.54 -28.35
N ARG A 140 -13.18 25.91 -28.11
CA ARG A 140 -13.83 25.05 -29.10
C ARG A 140 -15.21 25.55 -29.49
N VAL A 141 -15.40 25.77 -30.79
CA VAL A 141 -16.71 25.97 -31.39
C VAL A 141 -17.50 24.66 -31.38
N ARG A 142 -18.64 24.65 -30.70
CA ARG A 142 -19.54 23.49 -30.56
C ARG A 142 -20.75 23.58 -31.49
N ILE A 143 -21.25 24.79 -31.69
CA ILE A 143 -22.38 25.09 -32.58
C ILE A 143 -21.97 26.31 -33.40
N ASP A 144 -22.18 26.27 -34.70
CA ASP A 144 -22.10 27.41 -35.62
C ASP A 144 -23.21 27.18 -36.66
N ALA A 145 -24.39 27.77 -36.43
CA ALA A 145 -25.59 27.51 -37.22
C ALA A 145 -26.39 28.79 -37.48
N PRO A 146 -26.98 28.95 -38.67
CA PRO A 146 -27.99 29.97 -38.90
C PRO A 146 -29.25 29.65 -38.07
N PHE A 147 -29.98 30.66 -37.63
CA PHE A 147 -31.33 30.47 -37.08
C PHE A 147 -32.28 30.10 -38.23
N GLY A 148 -32.81 28.88 -38.21
CA GLY A 148 -33.83 28.43 -39.17
C GLY A 148 -35.22 28.82 -38.70
N VAL A 149 -35.77 29.91 -39.24
CA VAL A 149 -37.22 30.17 -39.24
C VAL A 149 -37.63 30.33 -40.70
N ASP A 150 -38.52 29.47 -41.17
CA ASP A 150 -38.98 29.46 -42.55
C ASP A 150 -39.67 30.80 -42.92
N ILE A 151 -39.09 31.45 -43.94
CA ILE A 151 -39.70 32.39 -44.89
C ILE A 151 -40.28 33.71 -44.30
N GLY A 152 -39.52 34.79 -44.42
CA GLY A 152 -40.07 36.12 -44.71
C GLY A 152 -40.29 37.12 -43.57
N GLU A 153 -39.82 36.88 -42.35
CA GLU A 153 -39.96 37.84 -41.24
C GLU A 153 -38.64 38.10 -40.51
N SER A 154 -38.22 39.36 -40.49
CA SER A 154 -37.10 39.86 -39.69
C SER A 154 -37.41 39.71 -38.19
N VAL A 155 -36.53 39.04 -37.44
CA VAL A 155 -36.64 38.95 -35.98
C VAL A 155 -36.44 40.35 -35.37
N ARG A 156 -37.52 40.95 -34.86
CA ARG A 156 -37.46 42.17 -34.05
C ARG A 156 -37.29 41.78 -32.59
N MET A 157 -36.09 41.96 -32.05
CA MET A 157 -35.87 41.98 -30.59
C MET A 157 -36.18 43.40 -30.09
N GLU A 158 -37.02 43.54 -29.06
CA GLU A 158 -37.39 44.86 -28.53
C GLU A 158 -36.37 45.34 -27.49
N GLY A 159 -35.50 46.24 -27.96
CA GLY A 159 -34.49 46.98 -27.23
C GLY A 159 -33.70 47.83 -28.23
N GLU A 160 -34.34 48.89 -28.72
CA GLU A 160 -33.78 50.00 -29.51
C GLU A 160 -32.89 49.64 -30.74
N HIS A 161 -33.54 49.58 -31.91
CA HIS A 161 -33.02 49.69 -33.29
C HIS A 161 -31.82 48.81 -33.71
N ASP A 162 -32.10 47.61 -34.25
CA ASP A 162 -31.63 47.17 -35.58
C ASP A 162 -32.21 45.79 -35.93
N THR A 163 -32.84 45.64 -37.10
CA THR A 163 -33.24 44.32 -37.64
C THR A 163 -31.99 43.53 -38.00
N VAL A 164 -31.77 42.40 -37.34
CA VAL A 164 -30.61 41.52 -37.58
C VAL A 164 -30.85 40.71 -38.85
N ALA A 165 -30.14 41.04 -39.93
CA ALA A 165 -30.16 40.26 -41.16
C ALA A 165 -29.38 38.94 -40.97
N ASP A 166 -29.95 37.82 -41.44
CA ASP A 166 -29.36 36.48 -41.38
C ASP A 166 -28.80 36.11 -39.99
N PRO A 167 -29.65 35.98 -38.96
CA PRO A 167 -29.20 35.69 -37.60
C PRO A 167 -28.57 34.30 -37.49
N GLY A 168 -27.47 34.19 -36.75
CA GLY A 168 -26.82 32.91 -36.43
C GLY A 168 -26.36 32.85 -34.98
N VAL A 169 -26.15 31.63 -34.48
CA VAL A 169 -25.63 31.37 -33.12
C VAL A 169 -24.34 30.58 -33.19
N VAL A 170 -23.35 31.06 -32.45
CA VAL A 170 -22.08 30.36 -32.22
C VAL A 170 -21.91 30.07 -30.74
N VAL A 171 -21.72 28.79 -30.39
CA VAL A 171 -21.43 28.38 -29.01
C VAL A 171 -19.97 27.96 -28.90
N VAL A 172 -19.18 28.66 -28.08
CA VAL A 172 -17.76 28.36 -27.86
C VAL A 172 -17.53 27.91 -26.43
N ARG A 173 -16.94 26.74 -26.23
CA ARG A 173 -16.49 26.29 -24.91
C ARG A 173 -15.05 26.73 -24.67
N VAL A 174 -14.84 27.50 -23.60
CA VAL A 174 -13.52 27.88 -23.09
C VAL A 174 -13.19 27.00 -21.89
N LYS A 175 -12.02 26.36 -21.88
CA LYS A 175 -11.62 25.44 -20.81
C LYS A 175 -10.12 25.47 -20.56
N ASN A 176 -9.70 25.53 -19.29
CA ASN A 176 -8.32 25.20 -18.93
C ASN A 176 -8.15 23.67 -18.98
N THR A 177 -7.34 23.22 -19.95
CA THR A 177 -7.01 21.81 -20.19
C THR A 177 -5.55 21.48 -19.85
N GLY A 178 -4.78 22.49 -19.41
CA GLY A 178 -3.41 22.33 -18.94
C GLY A 178 -3.34 21.68 -17.56
N GLY A 179 -2.13 21.50 -17.04
CA GLY A 179 -1.90 20.98 -15.70
C GLY A 179 -1.55 22.06 -14.66
N THR A 180 -1.73 23.32 -15.02
CA THR A 180 -1.44 24.49 -14.16
C THR A 180 -2.60 25.49 -14.26
N PRO A 181 -2.98 26.14 -13.15
CA PRO A 181 -3.92 27.26 -13.17
C PRO A 181 -3.46 28.37 -14.12
N ILE A 182 -4.42 29.15 -14.63
CA ILE A 182 -4.16 30.31 -15.47
C ILE A 182 -4.63 31.53 -14.69
N ASP A 183 -3.71 32.42 -14.35
CA ASP A 183 -4.03 33.69 -13.70
C ASP A 183 -4.14 34.84 -14.72
N PRO A 184 -4.78 35.97 -14.37
CA PRO A 184 -4.88 37.12 -15.27
C PRO A 184 -3.52 37.62 -15.81
N ASP A 185 -2.46 37.53 -15.01
CA ASP A 185 -1.09 37.92 -15.40
C ASP A 185 -0.41 36.95 -16.38
N ASP A 186 -0.95 35.73 -16.54
CA ASP A 186 -0.44 34.75 -17.49
C ASP A 186 -0.87 35.06 -18.94
N TYR A 187 -1.85 35.94 -19.15
CA TYR A 187 -2.28 36.37 -20.47
C TYR A 187 -1.28 37.39 -21.05
N VAL A 188 -0.58 36.99 -22.11
CA VAL A 188 0.24 37.90 -22.92
C VAL A 188 -0.65 38.78 -23.79
N SER A 189 -1.76 38.22 -24.27
CA SER A 189 -2.85 38.95 -24.92
C SER A 189 -4.19 38.29 -24.61
N PRO A 190 -5.28 39.07 -24.47
CA PRO A 190 -6.59 38.52 -24.12
C PRO A 190 -7.09 37.57 -25.20
N LEU A 191 -7.89 36.59 -24.80
CA LEU A 191 -8.52 35.66 -25.72
C LEU A 191 -9.53 36.43 -26.59
N GLY A 192 -9.34 36.38 -27.91
CA GLY A 192 -10.25 36.95 -28.89
C GLY A 192 -10.84 35.89 -29.80
N LEU A 193 -12.08 36.13 -30.20
CA LEU A 193 -12.82 35.34 -31.18
C LEU A 193 -13.20 36.28 -32.31
N ARG A 194 -12.74 35.96 -33.52
CA ARG A 194 -13.04 36.72 -34.74
C ARG A 194 -13.95 35.92 -35.66
N PHE A 195 -14.93 36.62 -36.23
CA PHE A 195 -15.97 36.08 -37.09
C PHE A 195 -15.94 36.78 -38.46
N PRO A 196 -14.97 36.45 -39.35
CA PRO A 196 -14.84 37.11 -40.64
C PRO A 196 -16.16 37.10 -41.44
N GLY A 197 -16.59 38.27 -41.90
CA GLY A 197 -17.82 38.44 -42.68
C GLY A 197 -19.13 38.37 -41.88
N ARG A 198 -19.08 38.31 -40.54
CA ARG A 198 -20.25 38.31 -39.65
C ARG A 198 -20.12 39.41 -38.60
N THR A 199 -21.24 39.99 -38.19
CA THR A 199 -21.27 41.04 -37.17
C THR A 199 -21.71 40.48 -35.83
N VAL A 200 -21.01 40.80 -34.74
CA VAL A 200 -21.39 40.36 -33.40
C VAL A 200 -22.54 41.22 -32.88
N VAL A 201 -23.65 40.58 -32.51
CA VAL A 201 -24.84 41.24 -31.96
C VAL A 201 -24.83 41.18 -30.44
N SER A 202 -24.58 40.01 -29.88
CA SER A 202 -24.50 39.83 -28.42
C SER A 202 -23.62 38.65 -28.04
N VAL A 203 -23.11 38.67 -26.81
CA VAL A 203 -22.29 37.63 -26.19
C VAL A 203 -22.78 37.41 -24.78
N ASP A 204 -23.03 36.15 -24.41
CA ASP A 204 -23.32 35.77 -23.04
C ASP A 204 -22.48 34.56 -22.62
N ALA A 205 -22.16 34.46 -21.33
CA ALA A 205 -21.39 33.36 -20.76
C ALA A 205 -22.29 32.49 -19.88
N THR A 206 -22.35 31.20 -20.18
CA THR A 206 -23.24 30.22 -19.56
C THR A 206 -22.50 28.93 -19.20
N GLU A 207 -23.15 28.06 -18.43
CA GLU A 207 -22.61 26.74 -18.04
C GLU A 207 -21.20 26.78 -17.42
N PHE A 208 -21.02 27.63 -16.41
CA PHE A 208 -19.81 27.71 -15.60
C PHE A 208 -19.57 26.42 -14.82
N LYS A 209 -18.34 25.92 -14.88
CA LYS A 209 -17.85 24.78 -14.09
C LYS A 209 -16.49 25.17 -13.52
N PRO A 210 -16.33 25.27 -12.19
CA PRO A 210 -17.38 25.15 -11.17
C PRO A 210 -18.31 26.38 -11.15
N THR A 211 -19.46 26.31 -10.47
CA THR A 211 -20.51 27.36 -10.51
C THR A 211 -20.02 28.71 -9.98
N GLU A 212 -19.04 28.69 -9.08
CA GLU A 212 -18.38 29.84 -8.46
C GLU A 212 -17.71 30.76 -9.49
N LEU A 213 -17.28 30.20 -10.63
CA LEU A 213 -16.69 30.97 -11.72
C LEU A 213 -17.65 32.03 -12.29
N GLN A 214 -18.96 31.83 -12.13
CA GLN A 214 -19.97 32.83 -12.50
C GLN A 214 -19.82 34.12 -11.69
N ARG A 215 -19.51 34.02 -10.39
CA ARG A 215 -19.28 35.19 -9.52
C ARG A 215 -17.99 35.92 -9.88
N VAL A 216 -16.95 35.16 -10.25
CA VAL A 216 -15.69 35.72 -10.74
C VAL A 216 -15.91 36.47 -12.05
N MET A 217 -16.64 35.89 -13.00
CA MET A 217 -16.97 36.53 -14.28
C MET A 217 -17.79 37.81 -14.09
N ALA A 218 -18.77 37.81 -13.17
CA ALA A 218 -19.60 38.99 -12.90
C ALA A 218 -18.85 40.17 -12.27
N GLY A 219 -17.67 39.91 -11.66
CA GLY A 219 -16.81 40.95 -11.09
C GLY A 219 -15.75 41.51 -12.07
N LEU A 220 -15.66 40.95 -13.28
CA LEU A 220 -14.73 41.39 -14.32
C LEU A 220 -15.39 42.39 -15.27
N PRO A 221 -14.61 43.19 -16.02
CA PRO A 221 -15.14 44.02 -17.11
C PRO A 221 -15.90 43.17 -18.13
N ASP A 222 -16.97 43.74 -18.70
CA ASP A 222 -17.76 43.10 -19.75
C ASP A 222 -16.93 42.74 -20.99
N PHE A 223 -17.48 41.84 -21.80
CA PHE A 223 -16.90 41.47 -23.10
C PHE A 223 -16.74 42.69 -24.00
N ALA A 224 -15.53 42.94 -24.49
CA ALA A 224 -15.31 44.01 -25.46
C ALA A 224 -15.76 43.51 -26.85
N ILE A 225 -16.90 44.04 -27.31
CA ILE A 225 -17.50 43.72 -28.60
C ILE A 225 -17.04 44.76 -29.64
N GLU A 226 -16.36 44.30 -30.68
CA GLU A 226 -16.08 45.02 -31.92
C GLU A 226 -16.96 44.44 -33.03
N GLN A 227 -16.99 45.08 -34.21
CA GLN A 227 -17.87 44.67 -35.32
C GLN A 227 -17.80 43.17 -35.65
N ASP A 228 -16.59 42.62 -35.87
CA ASP A 228 -16.37 41.21 -36.25
C ASP A 228 -15.65 40.40 -35.16
N ARG A 229 -15.52 40.93 -33.93
CA ARG A 229 -14.64 40.37 -32.91
C ARG A 229 -15.19 40.53 -31.50
N VAL A 230 -14.99 39.50 -30.68
CA VAL A 230 -15.24 39.49 -29.24
C VAL A 230 -13.92 39.31 -28.52
N ARG A 231 -13.59 40.18 -27.56
CA ARG A 231 -12.47 39.96 -26.64
C ARG A 231 -12.99 39.66 -25.25
N LEU A 232 -12.46 38.59 -24.66
CA LEU A 232 -12.78 38.17 -23.32
C LEU A 232 -11.91 38.90 -22.28
N PRO A 233 -12.44 39.14 -21.07
CA PRO A 233 -11.62 39.59 -19.96
C PRO A 233 -10.59 38.50 -19.59
N MET A 234 -9.46 38.93 -19.02
CA MET A 234 -8.41 38.04 -18.53
C MET A 234 -8.89 37.39 -17.23
N ILE A 235 -9.56 36.26 -17.37
CA ILE A 235 -10.19 35.52 -16.27
C ILE A 235 -9.24 34.48 -15.68
N ALA A 236 -9.22 34.37 -14.34
CA ALA A 236 -8.54 33.29 -13.65
C ALA A 236 -9.28 31.96 -13.88
N LEU A 237 -8.55 30.91 -14.29
CA LEU A 237 -9.11 29.57 -14.56
C LEU A 237 -8.27 28.48 -13.92
N ASP A 238 -8.84 27.78 -12.95
CA ASP A 238 -8.21 26.61 -12.34
C ASP A 238 -8.17 25.41 -13.32
N VAL A 239 -7.37 24.40 -12.97
CA VAL A 239 -7.21 23.20 -13.79
C VAL A 239 -8.55 22.48 -13.94
N GLY A 240 -9.08 22.47 -15.17
CA GLY A 240 -10.35 21.81 -15.48
C GLY A 240 -11.55 22.76 -15.55
N ASP A 241 -11.38 24.01 -15.15
CA ASP A 241 -12.43 25.03 -15.20
C ASP A 241 -12.87 25.29 -16.63
N SER A 242 -14.18 25.47 -16.81
CA SER A 242 -14.74 25.76 -18.13
C SER A 242 -16.03 26.54 -18.05
N PHE A 243 -16.28 27.34 -19.08
CA PHE A 243 -17.56 27.98 -19.33
C PHE A 243 -17.87 27.94 -20.83
N LYS A 244 -19.11 28.20 -21.20
CA LYS A 244 -19.55 28.35 -22.59
C LYS A 244 -19.86 29.81 -22.87
N LEU A 245 -19.55 30.24 -24.08
CA LEU A 245 -19.97 31.50 -24.65
C LEU A 245 -21.07 31.20 -25.66
N VAL A 246 -22.17 31.92 -25.57
CA VAL A 246 -23.24 31.95 -26.57
C VAL A 246 -23.16 33.29 -27.27
N ILE A 247 -22.85 33.27 -28.57
CA ILE A 247 -22.59 34.47 -29.37
C ILE A 247 -23.63 34.53 -30.46
N VAL A 248 -24.39 35.62 -30.49
CA VAL A 248 -25.39 35.89 -31.54
C VAL A 248 -24.74 36.76 -32.61
N LEU A 249 -24.85 36.34 -33.87
CA LEU A 249 -24.22 36.97 -35.02
C LEU A 249 -25.27 37.39 -36.07
N SER A 250 -24.96 38.43 -36.83
CA SER A 250 -25.66 38.84 -38.06
C SER A 250 -24.82 38.48 -39.28
N GLY A 251 -25.47 38.17 -40.42
CA GLY A 251 -24.81 37.83 -41.68
C GLY A 251 -24.45 36.34 -41.82
N THR A 252 -25.10 35.46 -41.07
CA THR A 252 -24.88 34.00 -41.12
C THR A 252 -25.80 33.38 -42.17
N LYS A 253 -25.35 33.36 -43.43
CA LYS A 253 -26.15 32.85 -44.55
C LYS A 253 -26.26 31.33 -44.55
N ALA A 254 -27.46 30.82 -44.77
CA ALA A 254 -27.70 29.38 -44.87
C ALA A 254 -26.90 28.77 -46.05
N GLY A 255 -26.09 27.73 -45.77
CA GLY A 255 -25.29 27.02 -46.77
C GLY A 255 -23.86 27.53 -46.96
N GLU A 256 -23.48 28.69 -46.39
CA GLU A 256 -22.10 29.16 -46.39
C GLU A 256 -21.30 28.56 -45.22
N LYS A 257 -20.04 28.19 -45.46
CA LYS A 257 -19.13 27.72 -44.41
C LYS A 257 -18.41 28.90 -43.78
N HIS A 258 -18.85 29.31 -42.60
CA HIS A 258 -18.13 30.31 -41.82
C HIS A 258 -17.02 29.67 -40.97
N ARG A 259 -15.95 30.43 -40.73
CA ARG A 259 -14.85 30.03 -39.84
C ARG A 259 -14.82 30.97 -38.64
N VAL A 260 -14.50 30.44 -37.47
CA VAL A 260 -14.15 31.23 -36.29
C VAL A 260 -12.64 31.20 -36.14
N GLU A 261 -12.02 32.38 -36.09
CA GLU A 261 -10.60 32.52 -35.82
C GLU A 261 -10.42 32.84 -34.33
N VAL A 262 -9.44 32.20 -33.69
CA VAL A 262 -9.15 32.37 -32.27
C VAL A 262 -7.76 32.99 -32.15
N ASP A 263 -7.66 34.13 -31.49
CA ASP A 263 -6.41 34.81 -31.17
C ASP A 263 -6.24 35.03 -29.66
N GLY A 264 -5.02 35.31 -29.24
CA GLY A 264 -4.65 35.42 -27.82
C GLY A 264 -3.32 34.73 -27.51
N GLY A 265 -2.75 35.02 -26.35
CA GLY A 265 -1.42 34.55 -25.97
C GLY A 265 -1.33 34.24 -24.49
N LEU A 266 -0.65 33.14 -24.14
CA LEU A 266 -0.40 32.73 -22.77
C LEU A 266 1.10 32.58 -22.54
N ARG A 267 1.58 33.04 -21.38
CA ARG A 267 2.96 32.85 -20.93
C ARG A 267 3.19 31.39 -20.61
N ASP A 268 4.26 30.81 -21.17
CA ASP A 268 4.62 29.40 -21.01
C ASP A 268 3.46 28.43 -21.31
N GLY A 269 2.59 28.81 -22.25
CA GLY A 269 1.36 28.10 -22.57
C GLY A 269 0.94 28.27 -24.03
N ARG A 270 -0.20 27.68 -24.39
CA ARG A 270 -0.79 27.84 -25.74
C ARG A 270 -2.30 27.77 -25.73
N ILE A 271 -2.92 28.41 -26.71
CA ILE A 271 -4.36 28.33 -26.98
C ILE A 271 -4.59 27.31 -28.12
N THR A 272 -5.55 26.41 -27.97
CA THR A 272 -5.83 25.34 -28.94
C THR A 272 -7.32 25.24 -29.28
N THR A 273 -7.63 25.00 -30.56
CA THR A 273 -8.98 24.79 -31.07
C THR A 273 -9.32 23.30 -31.30
N ARG A 274 -8.36 22.39 -31.11
CA ARG A 274 -8.53 20.94 -31.38
C ARG A 274 -9.04 20.15 -30.16
N GLU A 275 -9.73 19.04 -30.44
CA GLU A 275 -10.16 18.05 -29.44
C GLU A 275 -9.03 17.10 -29.04
N GLY A 276 -8.74 17.02 -27.74
CA GLY A 276 -7.94 15.94 -27.16
C GLY A 276 -7.27 16.32 -25.85
N ARG A 277 -7.36 15.44 -24.84
CA ARG A 277 -6.30 15.32 -23.82
C ARG A 277 -5.00 15.12 -24.58
N GLU A 278 -3.95 15.89 -24.26
CA GLU A 278 -2.66 15.74 -24.92
C GLU A 278 -2.24 14.27 -24.89
N ARG A 279 -1.95 13.73 -26.08
CA ARG A 279 -1.22 12.47 -26.21
C ARG A 279 0.09 12.64 -25.46
N VAL A 280 0.40 11.67 -24.60
CA VAL A 280 1.69 11.53 -23.92
C VAL A 280 2.80 11.86 -24.93
N GLN A 281 3.72 12.76 -24.57
CA GLN A 281 4.78 13.18 -25.49
C GLN A 281 5.54 11.95 -26.02
N PRO A 282 5.93 11.91 -27.32
CA PRO A 282 6.70 10.81 -27.87
C PRO A 282 7.98 10.51 -27.07
N ALA A 283 8.58 11.53 -26.45
CA ALA A 283 9.73 11.38 -25.56
C ALA A 283 9.42 10.57 -24.30
N THR A 284 8.26 10.78 -23.68
CA THR A 284 7.83 10.02 -22.49
C THR A 284 7.58 8.54 -22.84
N LEU A 285 7.00 8.26 -24.01
CA LEU A 285 6.84 6.89 -24.51
C LEU A 285 8.20 6.21 -24.81
N ALA A 286 9.16 6.97 -25.33
CA ALA A 286 10.51 6.46 -25.59
C ALA A 286 11.25 6.12 -24.28
N TRP A 287 11.17 6.98 -23.26
CA TRP A 287 11.76 6.72 -21.95
C TRP A 287 11.10 5.55 -21.21
N SER A 288 9.77 5.43 -21.26
CA SER A 288 9.07 4.27 -20.69
C SER A 288 9.41 2.97 -21.42
N GLY A 289 9.52 3.01 -22.76
CA GLY A 289 9.95 1.87 -23.56
C GLY A 289 11.38 1.43 -23.24
N LEU A 290 12.30 2.38 -23.09
CA LEU A 290 13.68 2.10 -22.67
C LEU A 290 13.74 1.47 -21.28
N THR A 291 12.95 1.98 -20.34
CA THR A 291 12.87 1.43 -18.97
C THR A 291 12.40 -0.03 -19.00
N ALA A 292 11.33 -0.33 -19.75
CA ALA A 292 10.82 -1.69 -19.89
C ALA A 292 11.83 -2.63 -20.56
N LEU A 293 12.56 -2.15 -21.57
CA LEU A 293 13.59 -2.92 -22.26
C LEU A 293 14.78 -3.22 -21.34
N CYS A 294 15.26 -2.23 -20.57
CA CYS A 294 16.33 -2.44 -19.59
C CYS A 294 15.90 -3.37 -18.44
N ALA A 295 14.68 -3.25 -17.95
CA ALA A 295 14.14 -4.15 -16.92
C ALA A 295 13.97 -5.59 -17.43
N GLY A 296 13.48 -5.75 -18.67
CA GLY A 296 13.40 -7.05 -19.33
C GLY A 296 14.77 -7.68 -19.57
N ALA A 297 15.74 -6.90 -20.04
CA ALA A 297 17.13 -7.34 -20.20
C ALA A 297 17.76 -7.74 -18.86
N LEU A 298 17.51 -6.98 -17.79
CA LEU A 298 17.94 -7.33 -16.44
C LEU A 298 17.30 -8.64 -15.97
N GLY A 299 15.99 -8.83 -16.19
CA GLY A 299 15.28 -10.07 -15.87
C GLY A 299 15.86 -11.28 -16.60
N VAL A 300 16.16 -11.16 -17.90
CA VAL A 300 16.79 -12.21 -18.71
C VAL A 300 18.22 -12.51 -18.23
N VAL A 301 19.02 -11.48 -17.90
CA VAL A 301 20.38 -11.65 -17.35
C VAL A 301 20.34 -12.36 -15.99
N LEU A 302 19.37 -12.04 -15.12
CA LEU A 302 19.20 -12.71 -13.84
C LEU A 302 18.77 -14.18 -14.01
N LEU A 303 17.84 -14.45 -14.94
CA LEU A 303 17.38 -15.80 -15.26
C LEU A 303 18.46 -16.69 -15.89
N LEU A 304 19.20 -16.17 -16.88
CA LEU A 304 20.24 -16.92 -17.59
C LEU A 304 21.46 -17.23 -16.71
N ASN A 305 21.77 -16.37 -15.75
CA ASN A 305 22.93 -16.55 -14.87
C ASN A 305 22.61 -17.35 -13.60
N ASN A 306 21.39 -17.90 -13.45
CA ASN A 306 20.96 -18.56 -12.20
C ASN A 306 21.27 -17.73 -10.95
N VAL A 307 21.29 -16.39 -11.11
CA VAL A 307 21.43 -15.46 -10.01
C VAL A 307 20.04 -15.42 -9.37
N THR A 308 19.77 -16.43 -8.54
CA THR A 308 18.76 -16.27 -7.50
C THR A 308 19.15 -14.98 -6.77
N PRO A 309 18.24 -14.00 -6.66
CA PRO A 309 18.57 -12.77 -5.96
C PRO A 309 18.85 -13.15 -4.51
N PHE A 310 20.15 -13.18 -4.18
CA PHE A 310 20.72 -13.10 -2.84
C PHE A 310 19.96 -13.82 -1.73
N THR A 311 20.18 -15.12 -1.64
CA THR A 311 20.66 -15.65 -0.37
C THR A 311 22.01 -16.30 -0.64
N ARG A 312 23.11 -15.57 -0.45
CA ARG A 312 24.37 -16.27 -0.18
C ARG A 312 24.06 -17.22 0.97
N LEU A 313 24.44 -18.50 0.83
CA LEU A 313 24.23 -19.45 1.90
C LEU A 313 24.82 -18.85 3.19
N PRO A 314 24.03 -18.75 4.27
CA PRO A 314 24.51 -18.49 5.62
C PRO A 314 25.88 -19.08 5.92
N ALA A 315 26.73 -18.32 6.60
CA ALA A 315 28.07 -18.79 6.94
C ALA A 315 27.96 -20.02 7.86
N GLY A 316 28.56 -21.14 7.45
CA GLY A 316 28.49 -22.41 8.20
C GLY A 316 27.28 -23.28 7.89
N LEU A 317 26.38 -22.87 6.98
CA LEU A 317 25.30 -23.72 6.49
C LEU A 317 25.81 -24.72 5.44
N ALA A 318 25.53 -26.01 5.66
CA ALA A 318 25.73 -27.07 4.68
C ALA A 318 24.37 -27.61 4.24
N CYS A 319 24.12 -27.65 2.92
CA CYS A 319 22.90 -28.26 2.38
C CYS A 319 23.11 -29.73 2.09
N VAL A 320 22.38 -30.59 2.80
CA VAL A 320 22.38 -32.04 2.61
C VAL A 320 20.97 -32.48 2.18
N PRO A 321 20.79 -33.12 1.01
CA PRO A 321 19.48 -33.58 0.59
C PRO A 321 19.02 -34.79 1.42
N GLY A 322 17.71 -34.94 1.58
CA GLY A 322 17.12 -36.06 2.33
C GLY A 322 15.90 -35.68 3.16
N SER A 323 15.45 -36.61 4.00
CA SER A 323 14.33 -36.39 4.93
C SER A 323 14.82 -36.61 6.36
N LEU A 324 14.47 -35.70 7.26
CA LEU A 324 14.79 -35.75 8.69
C LEU A 324 13.51 -35.57 9.51
N THR A 325 13.36 -36.37 10.56
CA THR A 325 12.27 -36.21 11.53
C THR A 325 12.85 -35.70 12.85
N VAL A 326 12.27 -34.63 13.40
CA VAL A 326 12.69 -34.00 14.64
C VAL A 326 11.49 -33.98 15.58
N GLU A 327 11.54 -34.69 16.70
CA GLU A 327 10.39 -34.85 17.60
C GLU A 327 10.72 -34.56 19.07
N GLY A 328 9.82 -33.91 19.80
CA GLY A 328 9.92 -33.88 21.27
C GLY A 328 9.34 -32.61 21.91
N SER A 329 10.20 -31.84 22.58
CA SER A 329 9.88 -30.63 23.33
C SER A 329 8.81 -29.76 22.65
N SER A 330 7.66 -29.63 23.32
CA SER A 330 6.57 -28.78 22.82
C SER A 330 6.84 -27.29 23.03
N ALA A 331 7.64 -26.92 24.04
CA ALA A 331 8.06 -25.55 24.28
C ALA A 331 8.98 -25.03 23.16
N PHE A 332 9.86 -25.89 22.63
CA PHE A 332 10.73 -25.52 21.53
C PHE A 332 10.07 -25.70 20.14
N GLY A 333 8.83 -26.17 20.09
CA GLY A 333 8.16 -26.63 18.88
C GLY A 333 8.07 -25.59 17.76
N ARG A 334 7.70 -24.35 18.10
CA ARG A 334 7.57 -23.27 17.11
C ARG A 334 8.93 -22.82 16.58
N ALA A 335 9.92 -22.67 17.45
CA ALA A 335 11.29 -22.36 17.05
C ALA A 335 11.88 -23.48 16.17
N ALA A 336 11.71 -24.75 16.53
CA ALA A 336 12.12 -25.88 15.70
C ALA A 336 11.45 -25.88 14.33
N THR A 337 10.14 -25.58 14.27
CA THR A 337 9.40 -25.49 13.02
C THR A 337 9.91 -24.36 12.13
N GLU A 338 10.18 -23.18 12.71
CA GLU A 338 10.74 -22.03 11.98
C GLU A 338 12.16 -22.30 11.48
N LEU A 339 13.00 -22.93 12.30
CA LEU A 339 14.35 -23.35 11.93
C LEU A 339 14.32 -24.40 10.80
N ALA A 340 13.43 -25.38 10.88
CA ALA A 340 13.23 -26.38 9.82
C ALA A 340 12.76 -25.73 8.50
N GLY A 341 11.80 -24.81 8.58
CA GLY A 341 11.31 -24.04 7.43
C GLY A 341 12.41 -23.18 6.81
N SER A 342 13.19 -22.48 7.63
CA SER A 342 14.32 -21.66 7.20
C SER A 342 15.41 -22.49 6.54
N TYR A 343 15.79 -23.63 7.13
CA TYR A 343 16.74 -24.56 6.51
C TYR A 343 16.24 -25.07 5.15
N GLY A 344 14.97 -25.48 5.05
CA GLY A 344 14.36 -25.94 3.80
C GLY A 344 14.28 -24.87 2.71
N ALA A 345 14.11 -23.59 3.10
CA ALA A 345 14.12 -22.48 2.16
C ALA A 345 15.49 -22.29 1.48
N TYR A 346 16.58 -22.44 2.24
CA TYR A 346 17.95 -22.43 1.69
C TYR A 346 18.29 -23.75 0.97
N CYS A 347 17.89 -24.88 1.53
CA CYS A 347 18.28 -26.22 1.11
C CYS A 347 17.07 -27.00 0.57
N ARG A 348 16.59 -26.63 -0.62
CA ARG A 348 15.35 -27.18 -1.24
C ARG A 348 15.33 -28.70 -1.46
N GLY A 349 16.48 -29.36 -1.43
CA GLY A 349 16.59 -30.83 -1.52
C GLY A 349 16.38 -31.56 -0.18
N SER A 350 16.16 -30.82 0.92
CA SER A 350 15.96 -31.34 2.26
C SER A 350 14.53 -31.14 2.73
N ALA A 351 13.99 -32.11 3.45
CA ALA A 351 12.69 -32.05 4.10
C ALA A 351 12.82 -32.39 5.58
N ILE A 352 12.50 -31.43 6.45
CA ILE A 352 12.58 -31.61 7.90
C ILE A 352 11.16 -31.56 8.46
N LYS A 353 10.73 -32.66 9.07
CA LYS A 353 9.42 -32.79 9.72
C LYS A 353 9.58 -32.60 11.21
N VAL A 354 8.86 -31.63 11.78
CA VAL A 354 8.87 -31.35 13.21
C VAL A 354 7.59 -31.88 13.85
N GLY A 355 7.73 -32.63 14.95
CA GLY A 355 6.63 -33.08 15.79
C GLY A 355 6.88 -32.74 17.26
N THR A 356 5.82 -32.47 18.01
CA THR A 356 5.94 -31.96 19.40
C THR A 356 5.17 -32.80 20.42
N PRO A 357 5.38 -34.13 20.48
CA PRO A 357 4.68 -34.99 21.43
C PRO A 357 5.03 -34.69 22.90
N GLY A 358 6.09 -33.93 23.16
CA GLY A 358 6.66 -33.72 24.49
C GLY A 358 8.00 -34.42 24.64
N SER A 359 8.79 -33.94 25.60
CA SER A 359 10.22 -34.23 25.69
C SER A 359 10.51 -35.70 25.97
N ARG A 360 9.84 -36.32 26.97
CA ARG A 360 10.04 -37.74 27.26
C ARG A 360 9.58 -38.63 26.10
N GLU A 361 8.42 -38.32 25.52
CA GLU A 361 7.87 -39.12 24.43
C GLU A 361 8.74 -39.01 23.16
N GLY A 362 9.31 -37.84 22.87
CA GLY A 362 10.28 -37.68 21.78
C GLY A 362 11.52 -38.56 21.98
N LEU A 363 12.05 -38.64 23.21
CA LEU A 363 13.17 -39.54 23.53
C LEU A 363 12.79 -41.02 23.41
N GLU A 364 11.58 -41.40 23.82
CA GLU A 364 11.07 -42.77 23.68
C GLU A 364 10.90 -43.15 22.21
N ARG A 365 10.28 -42.28 21.40
CA ARG A 365 10.15 -42.47 19.94
C ARG A 365 11.51 -42.58 19.25
N LEU A 366 12.52 -41.84 19.71
CA LEU A 366 13.89 -41.95 19.19
C LEU A 366 14.51 -43.30 19.55
N LEU A 367 14.29 -43.83 20.75
CA LEU A 367 14.77 -45.17 21.13
C LEU A 367 14.08 -46.28 20.32
N ASP A 368 12.76 -46.14 20.09
CA ASP A 368 11.94 -47.16 19.45
C ASP A 368 12.08 -47.21 17.92
N ALA A 369 12.75 -46.23 17.29
CA ALA A 369 12.76 -46.06 15.83
C ALA A 369 13.55 -47.11 15.01
N GLY A 370 14.19 -48.10 15.64
CA GLY A 370 14.72 -49.29 14.94
C GLY A 370 15.75 -49.00 13.83
N GLN A 371 15.44 -49.30 12.56
CA GLN A 371 16.36 -49.07 11.42
C GLN A 371 16.36 -47.60 10.90
N ASP A 372 15.41 -46.77 11.36
CA ASP A 372 15.19 -45.40 10.91
C ASP A 372 15.92 -44.35 11.80
N LEU A 373 16.79 -44.84 12.70
CA LEU A 373 17.48 -44.04 13.73
C LEU A 373 18.38 -42.94 13.17
N ARG A 374 18.99 -43.16 11.99
CA ARG A 374 19.98 -42.23 11.43
C ARG A 374 19.37 -40.95 10.86
N GLN A 375 18.06 -40.88 10.68
CA GLN A 375 17.34 -39.71 10.15
C GLN A 375 16.34 -39.14 11.16
N ARG A 376 16.64 -39.31 12.44
CA ARG A 376 15.80 -38.86 13.55
C ARG A 376 16.61 -38.11 14.60
N LEU A 377 16.04 -37.03 15.10
CA LEU A 377 16.52 -36.30 16.27
C LEU A 377 15.39 -36.16 17.26
N ALA A 378 15.71 -36.21 18.55
CA ALA A 378 14.76 -35.85 19.60
C ALA A 378 15.13 -34.52 20.25
N LEU A 379 14.13 -33.76 20.63
CA LEU A 379 14.26 -32.48 21.34
C LEU A 379 13.73 -32.63 22.76
N SER A 380 14.44 -32.10 23.75
CA SER A 380 14.04 -32.15 25.15
C SER A 380 14.47 -30.90 25.91
N ASP A 381 13.50 -30.21 26.51
CA ASP A 381 13.70 -29.07 27.40
C ASP A 381 14.15 -29.53 28.80
N GLY A 382 15.45 -29.76 28.93
CA GLY A 382 16.10 -30.34 30.10
C GLY A 382 16.45 -31.82 29.91
N ARG A 383 17.23 -32.37 30.85
CA ARG A 383 17.66 -33.77 30.83
C ARG A 383 16.77 -34.66 31.67
N PHE A 384 16.46 -35.84 31.15
CA PHE A 384 15.86 -36.94 31.91
C PHE A 384 16.96 -37.83 32.49
N ASN A 385 17.00 -37.97 33.81
CA ASN A 385 17.92 -38.86 34.52
C ASN A 385 17.37 -40.30 34.59
N ASP A 386 16.78 -40.78 33.48
CA ASP A 386 16.25 -42.13 33.37
C ASP A 386 17.32 -43.01 32.68
N PRO A 387 17.79 -44.10 33.31
CA PRO A 387 18.78 -45.00 32.73
C PRO A 387 18.43 -45.52 31.34
N LYS A 388 17.13 -45.57 30.98
CA LYS A 388 16.70 -46.01 29.64
C LYS A 388 17.23 -45.11 28.51
N PHE A 389 17.50 -43.84 28.78
CA PHE A 389 18.02 -42.88 27.80
C PHE A 389 19.55 -42.81 27.79
N ALA A 390 20.25 -43.60 28.61
CA ALA A 390 21.71 -43.51 28.77
C ALA A 390 22.51 -43.85 27.50
N SER A 391 21.90 -44.58 26.55
CA SER A 391 22.50 -44.90 25.26
C SER A 391 22.42 -43.76 24.23
N LEU A 392 21.59 -42.75 24.47
CA LEU A 392 21.42 -41.63 23.55
C LEU A 392 22.56 -40.63 23.71
N VAL A 393 22.99 -40.06 22.58
CA VAL A 393 23.95 -38.95 22.55
C VAL A 393 23.18 -37.64 22.63
N SER A 394 23.52 -36.79 23.58
CA SER A 394 22.88 -35.49 23.79
C SER A 394 23.85 -34.33 23.58
N ALA A 395 23.37 -33.23 23.02
CA ALA A 395 24.10 -31.97 22.90
C ALA A 395 23.21 -30.79 23.28
N PRO A 396 23.72 -29.79 24.02
CA PRO A 396 22.96 -28.59 24.35
C PRO A 396 22.73 -27.74 23.09
N LEU A 397 21.51 -27.27 22.88
CA LEU A 397 21.13 -26.41 21.75
C LEU A 397 20.95 -24.96 22.17
N ALA A 398 20.07 -24.70 23.14
CA ALA A 398 19.69 -23.34 23.51
C ALA A 398 19.18 -23.27 24.96
N ILE A 399 19.33 -22.12 25.60
CA ILE A 399 18.59 -21.76 26.80
C ILE A 399 17.15 -21.42 26.42
N VAL A 400 16.21 -22.01 27.15
CA VAL A 400 14.77 -21.77 27.04
C VAL A 400 14.28 -21.15 28.36
N PRO A 401 14.00 -19.85 28.38
CA PRO A 401 13.35 -19.19 29.51
C PRO A 401 11.86 -19.53 29.56
N PHE A 402 11.37 -19.89 30.75
CA PHE A 402 9.96 -20.11 31.01
C PHE A 402 9.40 -18.99 31.86
N THR A 403 8.07 -18.86 31.88
CA THR A 403 7.35 -17.95 32.76
C THR A 403 6.06 -18.60 33.23
N PHE A 404 5.49 -18.09 34.32
CA PHE A 404 4.08 -18.35 34.61
C PHE A 404 3.21 -17.52 33.66
N ALA A 405 2.14 -18.14 33.19
CA ALA A 405 1.10 -17.54 32.38
C ALA A 405 -0.18 -17.50 33.20
N VAL A 406 -0.79 -16.33 33.37
CA VAL A 406 -2.06 -16.17 34.07
C VAL A 406 -3.11 -15.63 33.13
N ASN A 407 -4.37 -15.99 33.35
CA ASN A 407 -5.49 -15.38 32.65
C ASN A 407 -5.48 -13.86 32.87
N ASP A 408 -5.80 -13.07 31.85
CA ASP A 408 -5.70 -11.59 31.93
C ASP A 408 -6.49 -10.97 33.08
N LYS A 409 -7.60 -11.61 33.49
CA LYS A 409 -8.46 -11.15 34.59
C LYS A 409 -7.87 -11.40 35.99
N VAL A 410 -6.80 -12.18 36.11
CA VAL A 410 -6.12 -12.42 37.39
C VAL A 410 -5.44 -11.12 37.85
N PRO A 411 -5.62 -10.65 39.09
CA PRO A 411 -5.11 -9.35 39.55
C PRO A 411 -3.60 -9.31 39.84
N VAL A 412 -2.84 -10.32 39.39
CA VAL A 412 -1.41 -10.48 39.70
C VAL A 412 -0.54 -10.26 38.45
N GLY A 413 0.51 -9.45 38.59
CA GLY A 413 1.57 -9.28 37.59
C GLY A 413 2.95 -9.80 38.04
N ALA A 414 3.10 -10.12 39.33
CA ALA A 414 4.34 -10.65 39.89
C ALA A 414 4.03 -11.67 41.00
N LEU A 415 4.85 -12.72 41.09
CA LEU A 415 4.78 -13.72 42.15
C LEU A 415 6.12 -13.81 42.87
N SER A 416 6.06 -14.07 44.17
CA SER A 416 7.25 -14.54 44.89
C SER A 416 7.49 -16.02 44.59
N LEU A 417 8.72 -16.52 44.80
CA LEU A 417 9.00 -17.96 44.76
C LEU A 417 8.13 -18.75 45.76
N THR A 418 7.85 -18.15 46.92
CA THR A 418 6.99 -18.75 47.94
C THR A 418 5.55 -18.88 47.45
N ASP A 419 5.02 -17.86 46.78
CA ASP A 419 3.66 -17.90 46.25
C ASP A 419 3.52 -18.85 45.06
N ALA A 420 4.51 -18.88 44.16
CA ALA A 420 4.59 -19.88 43.11
C ALA A 420 4.57 -21.30 43.70
N ARG A 421 5.34 -21.56 44.76
CA ARG A 421 5.31 -22.84 45.50
C ARG A 421 3.93 -23.12 46.07
N ARG A 422 3.31 -22.15 46.74
CA ARG A 422 1.99 -22.33 47.36
C ARG A 422 0.92 -22.66 46.32
N ILE A 423 0.94 -22.03 45.15
CA ILE A 423 0.01 -22.29 44.05
C ILE A 423 0.19 -23.71 43.52
N PHE A 424 1.39 -24.06 43.06
CA PHE A 424 1.63 -25.31 42.34
C PHE A 424 1.77 -26.55 43.24
N THR A 425 1.91 -26.38 44.56
CA THR A 425 1.82 -27.47 45.55
C THR A 425 0.42 -27.60 46.16
N GLY A 426 -0.52 -26.73 45.78
CA GLY A 426 -1.90 -26.78 46.20
C GLY A 426 -2.18 -26.22 47.61
N ALA A 427 -1.26 -25.44 48.16
CA ALA A 427 -1.43 -24.75 49.44
C ALA A 427 -2.23 -23.44 49.33
N ALA A 428 -2.36 -22.87 48.13
CA ALA A 428 -3.25 -21.74 47.85
C ALA A 428 -4.44 -22.21 46.99
N ARG A 429 -5.64 -21.73 47.34
CA ARG A 429 -6.89 -22.11 46.67
C ARG A 429 -7.58 -20.93 46.00
N VAL A 430 -7.48 -19.74 46.57
CA VAL A 430 -8.11 -18.51 46.04
C VAL A 430 -7.07 -17.41 45.87
N TRP A 431 -7.29 -16.48 44.96
CA TRP A 431 -6.31 -15.42 44.66
C TRP A 431 -6.04 -14.51 45.88
N SER A 432 -7.01 -14.33 46.77
CA SER A 432 -6.81 -13.64 48.06
C SER A 432 -5.74 -14.28 48.96
N ASP A 433 -5.46 -15.59 48.80
CA ASP A 433 -4.38 -16.26 49.52
C ASP A 433 -2.98 -15.74 49.12
N ILE A 434 -2.88 -15.15 47.93
CA ILE A 434 -1.66 -14.65 47.30
C ILE A 434 -1.61 -13.13 47.36
N THR A 435 -2.70 -12.44 47.02
CA THR A 435 -2.75 -10.97 47.00
C THR A 435 -2.91 -10.36 48.38
N GLY A 436 -3.47 -11.12 49.33
CA GLY A 436 -3.88 -10.61 50.64
C GLY A 436 -5.12 -9.72 50.59
N ASP A 437 -5.71 -9.48 49.42
CA ASP A 437 -6.95 -8.71 49.28
C ASP A 437 -8.16 -9.64 49.39
N PRO A 438 -9.04 -9.47 50.40
CA PRO A 438 -10.20 -10.33 50.60
C PRO A 438 -11.24 -10.23 49.46
N ARG A 439 -11.12 -9.24 48.57
CA ARG A 439 -11.99 -9.09 47.39
C ARG A 439 -11.61 -10.02 46.24
N ASP A 440 -10.39 -10.57 46.25
CA ASP A 440 -9.90 -11.47 45.20
C ASP A 440 -10.37 -12.91 45.43
N THR A 441 -11.69 -13.09 45.49
CA THR A 441 -12.33 -14.36 45.86
C THR A 441 -12.31 -15.41 44.75
N ALA A 442 -11.73 -15.09 43.59
CA ALA A 442 -11.64 -16.02 42.47
C ALA A 442 -10.81 -17.25 42.85
N GLU A 443 -11.33 -18.43 42.52
CA GLU A 443 -10.61 -19.69 42.72
C GLU A 443 -9.43 -19.80 41.75
N ILE A 444 -8.29 -20.27 42.28
CA ILE A 444 -7.09 -20.54 41.49
C ILE A 444 -7.32 -21.85 40.73
N ARG A 445 -7.24 -21.77 39.40
CA ARG A 445 -7.30 -22.92 38.50
C ARG A 445 -5.91 -23.20 37.95
N VAL A 446 -5.25 -24.23 38.45
CA VAL A 446 -3.88 -24.56 38.07
C VAL A 446 -3.90 -25.50 36.86
N VAL A 447 -3.25 -25.09 35.78
CA VAL A 447 -3.08 -25.90 34.57
C VAL A 447 -1.64 -26.41 34.58
N VAL A 448 -1.47 -27.72 34.74
CA VAL A 448 -0.17 -28.39 34.80
C VAL A 448 0.06 -29.25 33.57
N ARG A 449 1.28 -29.76 33.43
CA ARG A 449 1.65 -30.75 32.41
C ARG A 449 1.89 -32.11 33.06
N SER A 450 1.86 -33.18 32.28
CA SER A 450 2.25 -34.52 32.75
C SER A 450 3.71 -34.56 33.21
N SER A 451 4.07 -35.56 34.01
CA SER A 451 5.47 -35.75 34.46
C SER A 451 6.45 -36.03 33.32
N ALA A 452 5.94 -36.30 32.11
CA ALA A 452 6.69 -36.47 30.86
C ALA A 452 7.14 -35.15 30.22
N SER A 453 6.63 -34.01 30.68
CA SER A 453 7.08 -32.68 30.27
C SER A 453 8.45 -32.33 30.89
N GLY A 454 9.40 -31.89 30.08
CA GLY A 454 10.65 -31.32 30.58
C GLY A 454 10.42 -29.96 31.26
N THR A 455 9.47 -29.16 30.77
CA THR A 455 9.04 -27.90 31.39
C THR A 455 8.56 -28.13 32.83
N ARG A 456 7.73 -29.16 33.06
CA ARG A 456 7.29 -29.55 34.40
C ARG A 456 8.47 -29.90 35.31
N GLN A 457 9.38 -30.75 34.84
CA GLN A 457 10.54 -31.14 35.64
C GLN A 457 11.45 -29.95 35.96
N THR A 458 11.59 -29.02 35.01
CA THR A 458 12.33 -27.77 35.21
C THR A 458 11.68 -26.93 36.33
N LEU A 459 10.36 -26.76 36.28
CA LEU A 459 9.60 -26.04 37.31
C LEU A 459 9.76 -26.70 38.68
N GLU A 460 9.51 -28.01 38.75
CA GLU A 460 9.61 -28.79 39.99
C GLU A 460 11.02 -28.72 40.60
N ARG A 461 12.06 -28.88 39.79
CA ARG A 461 13.45 -28.92 40.25
C ARG A 461 13.99 -27.55 40.66
N TYR A 462 13.78 -26.53 39.83
CA TYR A 462 14.52 -25.27 39.96
C TYR A 462 13.72 -24.13 40.60
N VAL A 463 12.39 -24.22 40.61
CA VAL A 463 11.53 -23.19 41.21
C VAL A 463 10.87 -23.75 42.47
N LEU A 464 10.17 -24.87 42.34
CA LEU A 464 9.32 -25.38 43.42
C LEU A 464 10.14 -26.10 44.50
N GLY A 465 11.13 -26.89 44.11
CA GLY A 465 11.85 -27.80 45.00
C GLY A 465 10.98 -28.95 45.52
N ALA A 466 9.84 -29.20 44.87
CA ALA A 466 8.85 -30.20 45.24
C ALA A 466 8.03 -30.62 44.01
N ALA A 467 7.40 -31.80 44.09
CA ALA A 467 6.45 -32.24 43.07
C ALA A 467 5.19 -31.35 43.08
N GLN A 468 4.61 -31.13 41.89
CA GLN A 468 3.35 -30.42 41.77
C GLN A 468 2.19 -31.24 42.36
N VAL A 469 1.13 -30.53 42.78
CA VAL A 469 -0.12 -31.14 43.22
C VAL A 469 -0.71 -32.01 42.11
N GLN A 470 -1.29 -33.15 42.48
CA GLN A 470 -1.94 -34.06 41.55
C GLN A 470 -3.17 -33.42 40.91
N SER A 471 -3.51 -33.87 39.70
CA SER A 471 -4.73 -33.42 39.01
C SER A 471 -5.96 -33.68 39.90
N THR A 472 -6.81 -32.66 40.01
CA THR A 472 -8.06 -32.71 40.76
C THR A 472 -9.28 -32.50 39.85
N SER A 473 -9.08 -32.33 38.55
CA SER A 473 -10.10 -31.99 37.56
C SER A 473 -9.65 -32.40 36.15
N ASP A 474 -10.55 -33.01 35.37
CA ASP A 474 -10.28 -33.28 33.94
C ASP A 474 -10.62 -32.07 33.05
N THR A 475 -11.46 -31.16 33.54
CA THR A 475 -12.00 -30.04 32.74
C THR A 475 -11.43 -28.68 33.13
N CYS A 476 -10.63 -28.64 34.20
CA CYS A 476 -10.15 -27.42 34.85
C CYS A 476 -11.27 -26.51 35.39
N ARG A 477 -12.53 -26.98 35.42
CA ARG A 477 -13.70 -26.21 35.85
C ARG A 477 -14.33 -26.78 37.11
N THR A 478 -14.38 -28.10 37.20
CA THR A 478 -15.06 -28.83 38.27
C THR A 478 -14.13 -29.90 38.82
N ARG A 479 -14.06 -30.00 40.15
CA ARG A 479 -13.29 -31.06 40.82
C ARG A 479 -13.88 -32.42 40.50
N LEU A 480 -13.02 -33.43 40.46
CA LEU A 480 -13.41 -34.83 40.40
C LEU A 480 -14.19 -35.24 41.65
N PRO A 481 -15.15 -36.18 41.55
CA PRO A 481 -15.84 -36.73 42.72
C PRO A 481 -14.85 -37.24 43.78
N GLY A 482 -15.09 -36.89 45.04
CA GLY A 482 -14.26 -37.32 46.17
C GLY A 482 -13.01 -36.46 46.45
N VAL A 483 -12.68 -35.50 45.59
CA VAL A 483 -11.59 -34.53 45.87
C VAL A 483 -12.02 -33.58 47.00
N PRO A 484 -11.22 -33.41 48.07
CA PRO A 484 -11.51 -32.45 49.13
C PRO A 484 -11.63 -31.02 48.61
N ALA A 485 -12.68 -30.29 49.04
CA ALA A 485 -12.93 -28.90 48.63
C ALA A 485 -11.79 -27.91 48.98
N LYS A 486 -10.93 -28.28 49.94
CA LYS A 486 -9.76 -27.49 50.34
C LYS A 486 -8.63 -27.48 49.30
N LEU A 487 -8.56 -28.47 48.40
CA LEU A 487 -7.56 -28.50 47.34
C LEU A 487 -8.00 -27.61 46.18
N PRO A 488 -7.08 -26.95 45.44
CA PRO A 488 -7.44 -26.17 44.27
C PRO A 488 -7.96 -27.04 43.12
N ILE A 489 -8.51 -26.40 42.11
CA ILE A 489 -8.83 -27.04 40.84
C ILE A 489 -7.53 -27.12 40.05
N VAL A 490 -7.11 -28.34 39.73
CA VAL A 490 -5.86 -28.65 39.02
C VAL A 490 -6.22 -29.57 37.88
N CYS A 491 -5.76 -29.27 36.67
CA CYS A 491 -5.94 -30.13 35.52
C CYS A 491 -4.64 -30.27 34.76
N GLU A 492 -4.54 -31.34 33.98
CA GLU A 492 -3.35 -31.67 33.21
C GLU A 492 -3.61 -31.47 31.71
N GLU A 493 -2.67 -30.85 31.01
CA GLU A 493 -2.70 -30.65 29.57
C GLU A 493 -1.48 -31.31 28.87
N GLY A 494 -1.68 -31.68 27.61
CA GLY A 494 -0.72 -32.47 26.83
C GLY A 494 0.45 -31.66 26.30
N SER A 495 0.21 -30.45 25.81
CA SER A 495 1.21 -29.60 25.14
C SER A 495 1.35 -28.20 25.76
N THR A 496 2.36 -27.44 25.32
CA THR A 496 2.55 -26.04 25.73
C THR A 496 1.39 -25.17 25.24
N GLY A 497 0.94 -25.37 24.00
CA GLY A 497 -0.21 -24.67 23.43
C GLY A 497 -1.49 -24.94 24.22
N ASP A 498 -1.75 -26.21 24.56
CA ASP A 498 -2.95 -26.58 25.33
C ASP A 498 -3.00 -25.90 26.71
N VAL A 499 -1.85 -25.77 27.38
CA VAL A 499 -1.76 -25.02 28.65
C VAL A 499 -2.15 -23.56 28.45
N ILE A 500 -1.59 -22.91 27.43
CA ILE A 500 -1.85 -21.50 27.17
C ILE A 500 -3.31 -21.26 26.81
N ASP A 501 -3.87 -22.07 25.91
CA ASP A 501 -5.28 -22.00 25.51
C ASP A 501 -6.21 -22.23 26.71
N ARG A 502 -5.86 -23.20 27.56
CA ARG A 502 -6.64 -23.48 28.76
C ARG A 502 -6.60 -22.33 29.76
N VAL A 503 -5.44 -21.69 29.96
CA VAL A 503 -5.31 -20.52 30.83
C VAL A 503 -6.07 -19.32 30.25
N ALA A 504 -5.99 -19.10 28.94
CA ALA A 504 -6.69 -18.00 28.26
C ALA A 504 -8.21 -18.06 28.43
N THR A 505 -8.77 -19.27 28.47
CA THR A 505 -10.23 -19.50 28.48
C THR A 505 -10.85 -19.61 29.88
N LEU A 506 -10.04 -19.59 30.93
CA LEU A 506 -10.48 -19.81 32.31
C LEU A 506 -10.12 -18.66 33.23
N ASP A 507 -11.16 -17.96 33.70
CA ASP A 507 -11.03 -16.95 34.73
C ASP A 507 -10.30 -17.52 35.96
N GLY A 508 -9.34 -16.78 36.51
CA GLY A 508 -8.57 -17.23 37.66
C GLY A 508 -7.52 -18.31 37.38
N ALA A 509 -7.30 -18.68 36.11
CA ALA A 509 -6.33 -19.72 35.77
C ALA A 509 -4.88 -19.24 35.74
N ILE A 510 -3.99 -20.18 36.05
CA ILE A 510 -2.53 -20.05 35.99
C ILE A 510 -1.92 -21.35 35.47
N GLY A 511 -0.94 -21.21 34.58
CA GLY A 511 -0.10 -22.29 34.09
C GLY A 511 1.32 -21.79 33.87
N TYR A 512 2.08 -22.50 33.05
CA TYR A 512 3.46 -22.14 32.71
C TYR A 512 3.80 -22.59 31.30
N ALA A 513 4.62 -21.80 30.61
CA ALA A 513 5.07 -22.05 29.26
C ALA A 513 6.37 -21.28 29.00
N ASP A 514 6.98 -21.47 27.82
CA ASP A 514 8.09 -20.63 27.40
C ASP A 514 7.62 -19.17 27.22
N VAL A 515 8.53 -18.23 27.41
CA VAL A 515 8.20 -16.81 27.37
C VAL A 515 7.60 -16.38 26.03
N SER A 516 8.10 -16.94 24.92
CA SER A 516 7.68 -16.56 23.58
C SER A 516 6.22 -16.93 23.32
N ASP A 517 5.80 -18.14 23.67
CA ASP A 517 4.44 -18.61 23.43
C ASP A 517 3.42 -17.89 24.32
N VAL A 518 3.82 -17.46 25.52
CA VAL A 518 2.98 -16.62 26.38
C VAL A 518 2.81 -15.23 25.78
N GLU A 519 3.88 -14.59 25.30
CA GLU A 519 3.84 -13.24 24.75
C GLU A 519 3.10 -13.13 23.42
N GLN A 520 3.11 -14.21 22.64
CA GLN A 520 2.41 -14.26 21.35
C GLN A 520 0.94 -14.66 21.47
N SER A 521 0.48 -15.01 22.67
CA SER A 521 -0.88 -15.44 22.94
C SER A 521 -1.75 -14.30 23.46
N THR A 522 -3.07 -14.42 23.27
CA THR A 522 -4.06 -13.45 23.76
C THR A 522 -4.86 -14.06 24.90
N GLY A 523 -5.37 -13.23 25.83
CA GLY A 523 -6.13 -13.71 26.99
C GLY A 523 -5.25 -14.21 28.14
N VAL A 524 -3.92 -14.17 27.97
CA VAL A 524 -2.94 -14.52 28.99
C VAL A 524 -1.89 -13.42 29.12
N LYS A 525 -1.35 -13.29 30.32
CA LYS A 525 -0.21 -12.42 30.61
C LYS A 525 0.89 -13.18 31.34
N LYS A 526 2.13 -12.80 31.04
CA LYS A 526 3.31 -13.28 31.76
C LYS A 526 3.39 -12.69 33.16
N VAL A 527 4.02 -13.41 34.07
CA VAL A 527 4.20 -13.02 35.46
C VAL A 527 5.69 -12.95 35.81
N VAL A 528 6.11 -11.83 36.41
CA VAL A 528 7.47 -11.65 36.93
C VAL A 528 7.68 -12.52 38.17
N LEU A 529 8.83 -13.18 38.30
CA LEU A 529 9.12 -14.06 39.44
C LEU A 529 10.23 -13.46 40.30
N ASP A 530 9.94 -13.21 41.59
CA ASP A 530 10.91 -12.61 42.53
C ASP A 530 11.56 -11.31 42.02
N ARG A 531 10.77 -10.49 41.30
CA ARG A 531 11.19 -9.22 40.66
C ARG A 531 12.16 -9.39 39.47
N LEU A 532 12.39 -10.63 39.02
CA LEU A 532 13.18 -10.95 37.84
C LEU A 532 12.31 -11.47 36.70
N GLY A 533 12.63 -11.09 35.47
CA GLY A 533 11.94 -11.55 34.26
C GLY A 533 12.64 -12.74 33.59
N PRO A 534 11.99 -13.40 32.61
CA PRO A 534 12.55 -14.50 31.84
C PRO A 534 13.50 -14.00 30.73
N THR A 535 14.53 -13.23 31.09
CA THR A 535 15.52 -12.66 30.15
C THR A 535 16.91 -13.23 30.40
N LEU A 536 17.82 -13.22 29.42
CA LEU A 536 19.20 -13.69 29.63
C LEU A 536 19.93 -12.88 30.74
N THR A 537 19.69 -11.58 30.81
CA THR A 537 20.24 -10.71 31.86
C THR A 537 19.77 -11.15 33.24
N ASP A 538 18.47 -11.39 33.40
CA ASP A 538 17.90 -11.80 34.69
C ASP A 538 18.26 -13.25 35.03
N ILE A 539 18.41 -14.14 34.04
CA ILE A 539 18.95 -15.50 34.23
C ILE A 539 20.33 -15.44 34.84
N ARG A 540 21.22 -14.58 34.33
CA ARG A 540 22.55 -14.33 34.92
C ARG A 540 22.46 -13.73 36.33
N ALA A 541 21.41 -12.96 36.61
CA ALA A 541 21.14 -12.38 37.93
C ALA A 541 20.44 -13.35 38.91
N GLY A 542 20.08 -14.56 38.48
CA GLY A 542 19.49 -15.60 39.33
C GLY A 542 18.02 -15.94 39.06
N TYR A 543 17.43 -15.50 37.94
CA TYR A 543 16.09 -15.94 37.53
C TYR A 543 16.09 -17.48 37.43
N PRO A 544 15.22 -18.19 38.15
CA PRO A 544 15.38 -19.64 38.31
C PRO A 544 14.61 -20.46 37.28
N PHE A 545 13.63 -19.89 36.56
CA PHE A 545 12.72 -20.66 35.73
C PHE A 545 13.15 -20.76 34.27
N TRP A 546 14.23 -21.50 34.02
CA TRP A 546 14.76 -21.76 32.69
C TRP A 546 15.46 -23.11 32.65
N THR A 547 15.66 -23.63 31.44
CA THR A 547 16.41 -24.86 31.18
C THR A 547 17.23 -24.76 29.91
N VAL A 548 17.98 -25.81 29.61
CA VAL A 548 18.65 -26.01 28.33
C VAL A 548 17.82 -26.99 27.50
N GLU A 549 17.48 -26.58 26.28
CA GLU A 549 17.00 -27.47 25.24
C GLU A 549 18.16 -28.33 24.73
N TYR A 550 17.97 -29.64 24.70
CA TYR A 550 18.94 -30.60 24.21
C TYR A 550 18.42 -31.26 22.94
N VAL A 551 19.33 -31.47 22.00
CA VAL A 551 19.12 -32.41 20.90
C VAL A 551 19.70 -33.76 21.26
N TYR A 552 18.96 -34.81 20.96
CA TYR A 552 19.33 -36.20 21.16
C TYR A 552 19.39 -36.94 19.82
N SER A 553 20.37 -37.82 19.70
CA SER A 553 20.52 -38.77 18.60
C SER A 553 20.79 -40.17 19.15
N SER A 554 20.49 -41.19 18.36
CA SER A 554 20.70 -42.61 18.72
C SER A 554 22.17 -43.01 18.83
N GLY A 555 23.08 -42.13 18.42
CA GLY A 555 24.53 -42.33 18.37
C GLY A 555 25.21 -41.06 17.85
N PRO A 556 26.55 -41.06 17.73
CA PRO A 556 27.27 -39.95 17.12
C PRO A 556 26.73 -39.65 15.71
N LEU A 557 26.50 -38.37 15.41
CA LEU A 557 26.02 -37.98 14.08
C LEU A 557 27.12 -38.21 13.05
N GLU A 558 26.73 -38.78 11.91
CA GLU A 558 27.64 -39.06 10.81
C GLU A 558 28.09 -37.75 10.14
N PRO A 559 29.40 -37.56 9.90
CA PRO A 559 29.90 -36.40 9.18
C PRO A 559 29.23 -36.23 7.80
N GLY A 560 28.68 -35.04 7.54
CA GLY A 560 28.00 -34.72 6.29
C GLY A 560 26.57 -35.25 6.19
N SER A 561 26.01 -35.83 7.25
CA SER A 561 24.61 -36.26 7.28
C SER A 561 23.64 -35.08 7.47
N LEU A 562 22.39 -35.24 7.04
CA LEU A 562 21.35 -34.22 7.23
C LEU A 562 21.08 -33.88 8.71
N PRO A 563 20.99 -34.83 9.65
CA PRO A 563 20.87 -34.52 11.08
C PRO A 563 22.03 -33.66 11.60
N GLU A 564 23.27 -33.96 11.17
CA GLU A 564 24.44 -33.17 11.56
C GLU A 564 24.38 -31.76 10.99
N ALA A 565 24.09 -31.64 9.70
CA ALA A 565 23.99 -30.36 9.00
C ALA A 565 22.89 -29.48 9.61
N PHE A 566 21.72 -30.06 9.94
CA PHE A 566 20.63 -29.32 10.58
C PHE A 566 20.98 -28.89 12.01
N ARG A 567 21.56 -29.77 12.83
CA ARG A 567 22.05 -29.42 14.18
C ARG A 567 23.04 -28.27 14.11
N ASN A 568 24.01 -28.33 13.19
CA ASN A 568 25.02 -27.29 13.05
C ASN A 568 24.41 -25.98 12.55
N TYR A 569 23.43 -26.04 11.64
CA TYR A 569 22.68 -24.87 11.16
C TYR A 569 22.01 -24.10 12.30
N VAL A 570 21.38 -24.80 13.25
CA VAL A 570 20.74 -24.16 14.42
C VAL A 570 21.74 -23.28 15.19
N LEU A 571 23.02 -23.64 15.20
CA LEU A 571 24.07 -22.90 15.90
C LEU A 571 24.77 -21.81 15.03
N THR A 572 24.44 -21.65 13.74
CA THR A 572 24.99 -20.57 12.90
C THR A 572 24.39 -19.22 13.29
N PRO A 573 25.01 -18.07 12.93
CA PRO A 573 24.45 -16.74 13.22
C PRO A 573 22.97 -16.58 12.84
N GLU A 574 22.55 -17.19 11.73
CA GLU A 574 21.19 -17.16 11.22
C GLU A 574 20.25 -18.02 12.07
N GLY A 575 20.64 -19.24 12.41
CA GLY A 575 19.87 -20.07 13.35
C GLY A 575 19.74 -19.41 14.73
N ARG A 576 20.81 -18.76 15.21
CA ARG A 576 20.80 -17.97 16.45
C ARG A 576 19.83 -16.80 16.38
N ASN A 577 19.86 -16.02 15.29
CA ASN A 577 18.94 -14.91 15.09
C ASN A 577 17.47 -15.38 15.02
N THR A 578 17.21 -16.54 14.39
CA THR A 578 15.87 -17.15 14.43
C THR A 578 15.46 -17.48 15.86
N MET A 579 16.34 -18.10 16.66
CA MET A 579 16.06 -18.43 18.07
C MET A 579 15.88 -17.19 18.95
N GLU A 580 16.64 -16.13 18.73
CA GLU A 580 16.49 -14.85 19.46
C GLU A 580 15.10 -14.24 19.26
N GLY A 581 14.48 -14.43 18.10
CA GLY A 581 13.08 -14.05 17.83
C GLY A 581 12.05 -14.77 18.72
N PHE A 582 12.42 -15.91 19.31
CA PHE A 582 11.63 -16.65 20.31
C PHE A 582 12.17 -16.45 21.73
N HIS A 583 13.06 -15.48 21.95
CA HIS A 583 13.75 -15.26 23.24
C HIS A 583 14.57 -16.47 23.73
N TYR A 584 15.03 -17.32 22.80
CA TYR A 584 15.92 -18.43 23.08
C TYR A 584 17.36 -18.05 22.77
N TYR A 585 18.29 -18.57 23.55
CA TYR A 585 19.71 -18.20 23.44
C TYR A 585 20.54 -19.43 23.14
N ALA A 586 21.12 -19.51 21.96
CA ALA A 586 21.94 -20.65 21.56
C ALA A 586 23.07 -20.91 22.54
N CYS A 587 23.39 -22.18 22.77
CA CYS A 587 24.51 -22.61 23.59
C CYS A 587 25.85 -22.45 22.84
N ALA A 588 26.21 -21.19 22.56
CA ALA A 588 27.43 -20.78 21.87
C ALA A 588 27.95 -19.46 22.47
N GLY A 589 29.23 -19.16 22.25
CA GLY A 589 29.83 -17.89 22.68
C GLY A 589 29.75 -17.68 24.20
N ASP A 590 29.29 -16.50 24.62
CA ASP A 590 29.17 -16.07 26.02
C ASP A 590 28.01 -16.73 26.81
N VAL A 591 27.21 -17.57 26.13
CA VAL A 591 26.11 -18.34 26.73
C VAL A 591 26.53 -19.78 27.03
N GLN A 592 27.62 -20.27 26.44
CA GLN A 592 28.04 -21.66 26.52
C GLN A 592 28.27 -22.14 27.96
N ASP A 593 28.85 -21.30 28.82
CA ASP A 593 29.08 -21.64 30.22
C ASP A 593 27.76 -21.85 30.98
N LEU A 594 26.73 -21.03 30.72
CA LEU A 594 25.42 -21.21 31.36
C LEU A 594 24.78 -22.55 30.97
N CYS A 595 24.93 -22.96 29.71
CA CYS A 595 24.41 -24.25 29.24
C CYS A 595 25.14 -25.45 29.85
N ALA A 596 26.40 -25.31 30.25
CA ALA A 596 27.17 -26.39 30.85
C ALA A 596 26.80 -26.64 32.33
N HIS A 597 26.20 -25.66 33.01
CA HIS A 597 25.91 -25.70 34.45
C HIS A 597 24.44 -26.02 34.78
N ARG A 598 23.63 -26.38 33.79
CA ARG A 598 22.19 -26.65 33.92
C ARG A 598 21.84 -28.04 33.43
#